data_AF-A0A150QZ91-F1
#
_entry.id   AF-A0A150QZ91-F1
#
_cell.length_a   1.000
_cell.length_b   1.000
_cell.length_c   1.000
_cell.angle_alpha   90.00
_cell.angle_beta   90.00
_cell.angle_gamma   90.00
#
_symmetry.space_group_name_H-M   'P 1'
#
loop_
_entity.id
_entity.type
_entity.pdbx_description
1 polymer ?
#
loop_
_entity_poly.entity_id
_entity_poly.type
_entity_poly.pdbx_seq_one_letter_code
_entity_poly.pdbx_strand_id
1 'polypeptide(L)'
;MLGAYALRVARHGRPTMPRLGDSPGSALLPGPVVEAFYWSFHAPARALVRLGVSPDALTYLSLALSLACAPLIATGRFRAGAALLVASAILDALDGMVAREGGRASRAGAVLDSCLDRLSDAAPLIGLAVFYRGHAAALAIPLAAMAASSLVSYARAKADVYRISLPNGLMRR
;
A
#
# COMPACT_ATOMS: atom_id res chain seq x y z
N MET A 1 9.54 -13.53 9.56
CA MET A 1 9.75 -13.03 8.18
C MET A 1 11.21 -12.71 7.90
N LEU A 2 11.81 -11.71 8.56
CA LEU A 2 13.19 -11.27 8.31
C LEU A 2 14.25 -12.36 8.51
N GLY A 3 14.17 -13.17 9.58
CA GLY A 3 15.13 -14.25 9.81
C GLY A 3 15.08 -15.35 8.74
N ALA A 4 13.89 -15.71 8.28
CA ALA A 4 13.71 -16.67 7.18
C ALA A 4 14.21 -16.12 5.85
N TYR A 5 13.97 -14.83 5.60
CA TYR A 5 14.49 -14.13 4.42
C TYR A 5 16.03 -14.05 4.45
N ALA A 6 16.63 -13.66 5.59
CA ALA A 6 18.08 -13.62 5.76
C ALA A 6 18.72 -15.01 5.54
N LEU A 7 18.11 -16.06 6.09
CA LEU A 7 18.56 -17.44 5.88
C LEU A 7 18.48 -17.86 4.40
N ARG A 8 17.40 -17.46 3.71
CA ARG A 8 17.24 -17.71 2.27
C ARG A 8 18.31 -16.98 1.46
N VAL A 9 18.55 -15.70 1.74
CA VAL A 9 19.57 -14.89 1.07
C VAL A 9 20.97 -15.46 1.29
N ALA A 10 21.27 -15.87 2.52
CA ALA A 10 22.55 -16.51 2.84
C ALA A 10 22.76 -17.83 2.09
N ARG A 11 21.70 -18.60 1.85
CA ARG A 11 21.79 -19.92 1.19
C ARG A 11 21.70 -19.88 -0.34
N HIS A 12 20.98 -18.92 -0.92
CA HIS A 12 20.61 -18.95 -2.34
C HIS A 12 20.72 -17.58 -3.03
N GLY A 13 21.28 -16.58 -2.36
CA GLY A 13 21.40 -15.22 -2.89
C GLY A 13 20.11 -14.41 -2.84
N ARG A 14 20.21 -13.13 -3.21
CA ARG A 14 19.08 -12.21 -3.27
C ARG A 14 18.16 -12.56 -4.44
N PRO A 15 16.85 -12.72 -4.23
CA PRO A 15 15.90 -12.87 -5.33
C PRO A 15 15.89 -11.59 -6.19
N THR A 16 16.01 -11.73 -7.50
CA THR A 16 15.81 -10.64 -8.45
C THR A 16 14.34 -10.23 -8.45
N MET A 17 14.05 -9.01 -8.01
CA MET A 17 12.68 -8.46 -8.00
C MET A 17 12.63 -7.22 -8.92
N PRO A 18 12.29 -7.38 -10.21
CA PRO A 18 12.34 -6.28 -11.18
C PRO A 18 11.50 -5.04 -10.79
N ARG A 19 10.45 -5.21 -9.98
CA ARG A 19 9.59 -4.12 -9.53
C ARG A 19 10.24 -3.19 -8.50
N LEU A 20 11.17 -3.71 -7.71
CA LEU A 20 11.76 -3.04 -6.55
C LEU A 20 12.96 -2.15 -6.95
N GLY A 21 13.49 -2.34 -8.16
CA GLY A 21 14.66 -1.62 -8.67
C GLY A 21 15.92 -1.88 -7.82
N ASP A 22 16.97 -1.10 -8.07
CA ASP A 22 18.27 -1.27 -7.40
C ASP A 22 18.29 -0.76 -5.95
N SER A 23 17.26 -0.02 -5.53
CA SER A 23 17.16 0.58 -4.19
C SER A 23 15.71 0.59 -3.70
N PRO A 24 15.23 -0.55 -3.16
CA PRO A 24 13.83 -0.72 -2.78
C PRO A 24 13.37 0.08 -1.56
N GLY A 25 14.30 0.43 -0.67
CA GLY A 25 13.99 1.07 0.62
C GLY A 25 13.74 2.57 0.55
N SER A 26 13.13 3.10 1.60
CA SER A 26 13.11 4.53 1.93
C SER A 26 13.96 4.80 3.16
N ALA A 27 14.17 6.08 3.51
CA ALA A 27 14.85 6.44 4.75
C ALA A 27 14.15 5.88 6.01
N LEU A 28 12.83 5.67 5.95
CA LEU A 28 12.04 5.12 7.06
C LEU A 28 11.90 3.60 7.01
N LEU A 29 11.92 3.00 5.81
CA LEU A 29 11.68 1.57 5.64
C LEU A 29 12.86 0.92 4.89
N PRO A 30 13.77 0.21 5.60
CA PRO A 30 14.99 -0.32 5.00
C PRO A 30 14.71 -1.31 3.88
N GLY A 31 15.54 -1.28 2.82
CA GLY A 31 15.39 -2.16 1.65
C GLY A 31 15.23 -3.64 1.97
N PRO A 32 16.04 -4.25 2.86
CA PRO A 32 15.87 -5.66 3.24
C PRO A 32 14.52 -5.98 3.87
N VAL A 33 13.87 -5.02 4.54
CA VAL A 33 12.52 -5.20 5.10
C VAL A 33 11.49 -5.24 3.98
N VAL A 34 11.59 -4.35 3.00
CA VAL A 34 10.74 -4.35 1.80
C VAL A 34 10.91 -5.66 1.04
N GLU A 35 12.16 -6.08 0.79
CA GLU A 35 12.46 -7.33 0.06
C GLU A 35 11.89 -8.56 0.79
N ALA A 36 12.04 -8.62 2.12
CA ALA A 36 11.51 -9.71 2.94
C ALA A 36 9.97 -9.74 2.92
N PHE A 37 9.32 -8.58 2.92
CA PHE A 37 7.88 -8.47 2.79
C PHE A 37 7.41 -9.04 1.45
N TYR A 38 7.96 -8.53 0.34
CA TYR A 38 7.62 -9.02 -1.00
C TYR A 38 7.86 -10.53 -1.15
N TRP A 39 8.98 -11.03 -0.61
CA TRP A 39 9.29 -12.45 -0.63
C TRP A 39 8.26 -13.30 0.11
N SER A 40 7.79 -12.85 1.27
CA SER A 40 6.78 -13.60 2.04
C SER A 40 5.41 -13.65 1.37
N PHE A 41 5.05 -12.63 0.59
CA PHE A 41 3.75 -12.54 -0.09
C PHE A 41 3.73 -13.27 -1.45
N HIS A 42 4.88 -13.64 -2.03
CA HIS A 42 4.93 -14.43 -3.27
C HIS A 42 4.24 -15.79 -3.17
N ALA A 43 4.37 -16.50 -2.04
CA ALA A 43 3.73 -17.80 -1.87
C ALA A 43 2.19 -17.71 -1.85
N PRO A 44 1.57 -16.83 -1.03
CA PRO A 44 0.12 -16.66 -1.07
C PRO A 44 -0.38 -16.09 -2.40
N ALA A 45 0.34 -15.15 -3.04
CA ALA A 45 -0.03 -14.65 -4.36
C ALA A 45 -0.13 -15.78 -5.41
N ARG A 46 0.89 -16.66 -5.50
CA ARG A 46 0.85 -17.81 -6.41
C ARG A 46 -0.29 -18.77 -6.12
N ALA A 47 -0.63 -18.97 -4.83
CA ALA A 47 -1.75 -19.81 -4.44
C ALA A 47 -3.07 -19.21 -4.94
N LEU A 48 -3.28 -17.90 -4.77
CA LEU A 48 -4.47 -17.20 -5.26
C LEU A 48 -4.57 -17.24 -6.79
N VAL A 49 -3.45 -17.09 -7.51
CA VAL A 49 -3.41 -17.25 -8.98
C VAL A 49 -3.85 -18.65 -9.39
N ARG A 50 -3.34 -19.71 -8.71
CA ARG A 50 -3.72 -21.10 -8.99
C ARG A 50 -5.19 -21.39 -8.68
N LEU A 51 -5.76 -20.73 -7.67
CA LEU A 51 -7.18 -20.82 -7.33
C LEU A 51 -8.08 -20.00 -8.28
N GLY A 52 -7.51 -19.29 -9.25
CA GLY A 52 -8.27 -18.51 -10.22
C GLY A 52 -8.91 -17.24 -9.62
N VAL A 53 -8.42 -16.77 -8.47
CA VAL A 53 -8.93 -15.54 -7.84
C VAL A 53 -8.65 -14.34 -8.74
N SER A 54 -9.68 -13.52 -8.98
CA SER A 54 -9.53 -12.30 -9.77
C SER A 54 -8.79 -11.21 -8.97
N PRO A 55 -7.77 -10.55 -9.54
CA PRO A 55 -7.15 -9.37 -8.92
C PRO A 55 -8.18 -8.29 -8.59
N ASP A 56 -9.11 -8.02 -9.49
CA ASP A 56 -10.14 -6.98 -9.30
C ASP A 56 -10.99 -7.24 -8.06
N ALA A 57 -11.31 -8.52 -7.77
CA ALA A 57 -12.07 -8.88 -6.58
C ALA A 57 -11.32 -8.55 -5.29
N LEU A 58 -9.99 -8.74 -5.29
CA LEU A 58 -9.14 -8.38 -4.16
C LEU A 58 -9.05 -6.86 -4.00
N THR A 59 -8.94 -6.12 -5.09
CA THR A 59 -8.94 -4.64 -5.09
C THR A 59 -10.24 -4.07 -4.53
N TYR A 60 -11.40 -4.55 -5.01
CA TYR A 60 -12.69 -4.08 -4.50
C TYR A 60 -12.92 -4.46 -3.03
N LEU A 61 -12.47 -5.64 -2.61
CA LEU A 61 -12.55 -6.05 -1.22
C LEU A 61 -11.62 -5.20 -0.33
N SER A 62 -10.39 -4.94 -0.78
CA SER A 62 -9.46 -4.03 -0.10
C SER A 62 -10.09 -2.67 0.11
N LEU A 63 -10.63 -2.07 -0.96
CA LEU A 63 -11.30 -0.79 -0.91
C LEU A 63 -12.47 -0.79 0.07
N ALA A 64 -13.33 -1.82 0.03
CA ALA A 64 -14.47 -1.93 0.94
C ALA A 64 -14.04 -1.97 2.40
N LEU A 65 -12.98 -2.74 2.73
CA LEU A 65 -12.43 -2.80 4.08
C LEU A 65 -11.82 -1.46 4.51
N SER A 66 -11.11 -0.77 3.61
CA SER A 66 -10.56 0.55 3.90
C SER A 66 -11.66 1.57 4.17
N LEU A 67 -12.69 1.64 3.32
CA LEU A 67 -13.84 2.54 3.53
C LEU A 67 -14.59 2.21 4.83
N ALA A 68 -14.74 0.94 5.17
CA ALA A 68 -15.37 0.50 6.42
C ALA A 68 -14.55 0.90 7.68
N CYS A 69 -13.26 1.19 7.55
CA CYS A 69 -12.46 1.66 8.69
C CYS A 69 -12.86 3.08 9.13
N ALA A 70 -13.29 3.94 8.20
CA ALA A 70 -13.62 5.33 8.45
C ALA A 70 -14.70 5.53 9.53
N PRO A 71 -15.91 4.90 9.46
CA PRO A 71 -16.92 5.04 10.49
C PRO A 71 -16.50 4.45 11.84
N LEU A 72 -15.67 3.40 11.85
CA LEU A 72 -15.14 2.83 13.10
C LEU A 72 -14.19 3.81 13.78
N ILE A 73 -13.28 4.42 13.04
CA ILE A 73 -12.36 5.44 13.56
C ILE A 73 -13.14 6.68 14.00
N ALA A 74 -14.12 7.12 13.22
CA ALA A 74 -14.98 8.27 13.53
C ALA A 74 -15.76 8.11 14.85
N THR A 75 -16.06 6.86 15.25
CA THR A 75 -16.74 6.53 16.51
C THR A 75 -15.78 6.14 17.64
N GLY A 76 -14.47 6.34 17.45
CA GLY A 76 -13.43 6.05 18.46
C GLY A 76 -13.07 4.57 18.59
N ARG A 77 -13.58 3.69 17.73
CA ARG A 77 -13.27 2.26 17.71
C ARG A 77 -11.94 1.99 16.98
N PHE A 78 -10.87 2.65 17.41
CA PHE A 78 -9.57 2.65 16.73
C PHE A 78 -8.99 1.26 16.51
N ARG A 79 -9.14 0.34 17.47
CA ARG A 79 -8.63 -1.04 17.33
C ARG A 79 -9.27 -1.78 16.16
N ALA A 80 -10.59 -1.67 16.02
CA ALA A 80 -11.32 -2.31 14.93
C ALA A 80 -11.04 -1.62 13.60
N GLY A 81 -11.00 -0.28 13.58
CA GLY A 81 -10.61 0.49 12.41
C GLY A 81 -9.20 0.15 11.92
N ALA A 82 -8.23 0.07 12.82
CA ALA A 82 -6.86 -0.31 12.52
C ALA A 82 -6.77 -1.75 12.00
N ALA A 83 -7.53 -2.69 12.56
CA ALA A 83 -7.58 -4.06 12.07
C ALA A 83 -8.11 -4.14 10.64
N LEU A 84 -9.16 -3.40 10.30
CA LEU A 84 -9.69 -3.32 8.93
C LEU A 84 -8.69 -2.67 7.97
N LEU A 85 -8.02 -1.60 8.40
CA LEU A 85 -7.01 -0.92 7.59
C LEU A 85 -5.83 -1.84 7.27
N VAL A 86 -5.34 -2.59 8.26
CA VAL A 86 -4.28 -3.60 8.04
C VAL A 86 -4.75 -4.71 7.11
N ALA A 87 -5.98 -5.19 7.28
CA ALA A 87 -6.54 -6.21 6.39
C ALA A 87 -6.66 -5.72 4.94
N SER A 88 -7.12 -4.47 4.73
CA SER A 88 -7.13 -3.83 3.41
C SER A 88 -5.73 -3.76 2.80
N ALA A 89 -4.73 -3.24 3.53
CA ALA A 89 -3.37 -3.13 3.02
C ALA A 89 -2.74 -4.47 2.61
N ILE A 90 -3.11 -5.57 3.30
CA ILE A 90 -2.67 -6.93 2.93
C ILE A 90 -3.32 -7.36 1.60
N LEU A 91 -4.62 -7.11 1.41
CA LEU A 91 -5.32 -7.47 0.19
C LEU A 91 -4.83 -6.66 -1.02
N ASP A 92 -4.56 -5.38 -0.83
CA ASP A 92 -3.96 -4.47 -1.81
C ASP A 92 -2.58 -4.98 -2.27
N ALA A 93 -1.70 -5.34 -1.32
CA ALA A 93 -0.41 -5.93 -1.68
C ALA A 93 -0.55 -7.24 -2.48
N LEU A 94 -1.56 -8.05 -2.17
CA LEU A 94 -1.83 -9.32 -2.85
C LEU A 94 -2.42 -9.10 -4.24
N ASP A 95 -3.34 -8.16 -4.45
CA ASP A 95 -4.00 -7.94 -5.73
C ASP A 95 -2.99 -7.60 -6.83
N GLY A 96 -2.02 -6.75 -6.52
CA GLY A 96 -1.00 -6.31 -7.46
C GLY A 96 -0.05 -7.46 -7.76
N MET A 97 0.26 -8.30 -6.77
CA MET A 97 1.06 -9.50 -6.99
C MET A 97 0.33 -10.53 -7.85
N VAL A 98 -0.96 -10.78 -7.58
CA VAL A 98 -1.80 -11.72 -8.35
C VAL A 98 -1.99 -11.22 -9.78
N ALA A 99 -2.21 -9.92 -10.01
CA ALA A 99 -2.31 -9.33 -11.33
C ALA A 99 -1.03 -9.52 -12.16
N ARG A 100 0.13 -9.34 -11.52
CA ARG A 100 1.45 -9.50 -12.17
C ARG A 100 1.78 -10.96 -12.45
N GLU A 101 1.63 -11.84 -11.45
CA GLU A 101 1.92 -13.26 -11.61
C GLU A 101 0.93 -13.97 -12.55
N GLY A 102 -0.32 -13.53 -12.57
CA GLY A 102 -1.36 -14.05 -13.46
C GLY A 102 -1.35 -13.46 -14.87
N GLY A 103 -0.43 -12.55 -15.21
CA GLY A 103 -0.35 -11.94 -16.54
C GLY A 103 -1.53 -11.03 -16.91
N ARG A 104 -2.28 -10.51 -15.92
CA ARG A 104 -3.47 -9.66 -16.11
C ARG A 104 -3.21 -8.18 -15.86
N ALA A 105 -1.95 -7.78 -15.64
CA ALA A 105 -1.59 -6.39 -15.45
C ALA A 105 -1.85 -5.55 -16.73
N SER A 106 -2.59 -4.46 -16.60
CA SER A 106 -2.91 -3.54 -17.70
C SER A 106 -2.65 -2.08 -17.32
N ARG A 107 -2.43 -1.21 -18.32
CA ARG A 107 -2.22 0.23 -18.07
C ARG A 107 -3.47 0.90 -17.49
N ALA A 108 -4.65 0.52 -17.99
CA ALA A 108 -5.92 1.03 -17.47
C ALA A 108 -6.13 0.58 -16.02
N GLY A 109 -5.84 -0.69 -15.71
CA GLY A 109 -5.88 -1.22 -14.35
C GLY A 109 -4.94 -0.45 -13.41
N ALA A 110 -3.70 -0.15 -13.83
CA ALA A 110 -2.77 0.63 -13.01
C ALA A 110 -3.25 2.07 -12.70
N VAL A 111 -4.00 2.69 -13.61
CA VAL A 111 -4.61 4.01 -13.37
C VAL A 111 -5.78 3.90 -12.40
N LEU A 112 -6.64 2.90 -12.57
CA LEU A 112 -7.76 2.64 -11.66
C LEU A 112 -7.24 2.34 -10.25
N ASP A 113 -6.27 1.44 -10.14
CA ASP A 113 -5.55 1.08 -8.93
C ASP A 113 -5.07 2.33 -8.20
N SER A 114 -4.31 3.19 -8.89
CA SER A 114 -3.82 4.49 -8.36
C SER A 114 -4.93 5.44 -7.87
N CYS A 115 -6.13 5.37 -8.42
CA CYS A 115 -7.28 6.18 -7.97
C CYS A 115 -7.95 5.59 -6.73
N LEU A 116 -8.20 4.27 -6.73
CA LEU A 116 -8.79 3.56 -5.58
C LEU A 116 -7.86 3.63 -4.37
N ASP A 117 -6.58 3.57 -4.65
CA ASP A 117 -5.49 3.81 -3.74
C ASP A 117 -5.63 5.12 -2.95
N ARG A 118 -5.89 6.23 -3.64
CA ARG A 118 -6.12 7.55 -3.01
C ARG A 118 -7.33 7.53 -2.10
N LEU A 119 -8.38 6.83 -2.51
CA LEU A 119 -9.60 6.72 -1.74
C LEU A 119 -9.38 5.90 -0.46
N SER A 120 -8.64 4.79 -0.58
CA SER A 120 -8.21 3.95 0.54
C SER A 120 -7.31 4.70 1.53
N ASP A 121 -6.38 5.55 1.06
CA ASP A 121 -5.55 6.38 1.94
C ASP A 121 -6.37 7.43 2.71
N ALA A 122 -7.38 7.99 2.02
CA ALA A 122 -8.21 9.05 2.58
C ALA A 122 -9.15 8.54 3.67
N ALA A 123 -9.66 7.31 3.55
CA ALA A 123 -10.65 6.74 4.47
C ALA A 123 -10.28 6.84 5.96
N PRO A 124 -9.10 6.35 6.43
CA PRO A 124 -8.74 6.45 7.85
C PRO A 124 -8.55 7.90 8.31
N LEU A 125 -8.05 8.77 7.42
CA LEU A 125 -7.83 10.19 7.73
C LEU A 125 -9.15 10.96 7.84
N ILE A 126 -10.13 10.64 6.99
CA ILE A 126 -11.51 11.15 7.10
C ILE A 126 -12.12 10.69 8.42
N GLY A 127 -11.96 9.42 8.79
CA GLY A 127 -12.40 8.90 10.09
C GLY A 127 -11.81 9.68 11.27
N LEU A 128 -10.51 9.94 11.24
CA LEU A 128 -9.82 10.75 12.27
C LEU A 128 -10.31 12.20 12.28
N ALA A 129 -10.50 12.82 11.12
CA ALA A 129 -11.01 14.18 11.03
C ALA A 129 -12.42 14.30 11.63
N VAL A 130 -13.30 13.33 11.35
CA VAL A 130 -14.64 13.29 11.95
C VAL A 130 -14.56 13.08 13.48
N PHE A 131 -13.67 12.20 13.95
CA PHE A 131 -13.48 11.97 15.38
C PHE A 131 -13.02 13.25 16.12
N TYR A 132 -12.03 13.96 15.55
CA TYR A 132 -11.43 15.16 16.14
C TYR A 132 -12.12 16.48 15.74
N ARG A 133 -13.31 16.44 15.11
CA ARG A 133 -14.02 17.64 14.62
C ARG A 133 -14.23 18.76 15.65
N GLY A 134 -14.28 18.43 16.94
CA GLY A 134 -14.42 19.40 18.04
C GLY A 134 -13.10 19.96 18.59
N HIS A 135 -11.95 19.47 18.12
CA HIS A 135 -10.62 19.83 18.62
C HIS A 135 -9.75 20.33 17.47
N ALA A 136 -9.73 21.65 17.24
CA ALA A 136 -9.10 22.27 16.07
C ALA A 136 -7.64 21.85 15.85
N ALA A 137 -6.83 21.81 16.92
CA ALA A 137 -5.43 21.40 16.83
C ALA A 137 -5.27 19.92 16.40
N ALA A 138 -6.10 19.03 16.93
CA ALA A 138 -6.05 17.60 16.58
C ALA A 138 -6.64 17.34 15.18
N LEU A 139 -7.65 18.10 14.77
CA LEU A 139 -8.25 18.05 13.43
C LEU A 139 -7.25 18.47 12.33
N ALA A 140 -6.36 19.42 12.62
CA ALA A 140 -5.36 19.88 11.65
C ALA A 140 -4.43 18.75 11.19
N ILE A 141 -4.14 17.76 12.04
CA ILE A 141 -3.21 16.66 11.76
C ILE A 141 -3.70 15.76 10.60
N PRO A 142 -4.88 15.12 10.66
CA PRO A 142 -5.35 14.28 9.55
C PRO A 142 -5.59 15.08 8.27
N LEU A 143 -6.02 16.34 8.36
CA LEU A 143 -6.18 17.21 7.18
C LEU A 143 -4.84 17.51 6.50
N ALA A 144 -3.82 17.88 7.29
CA ALA A 144 -2.47 18.09 6.77
C ALA A 144 -1.89 16.79 6.18
N ALA A 145 -2.13 15.65 6.83
CA ALA A 145 -1.70 14.34 6.33
C ALA A 145 -2.37 13.99 4.98
N MET A 146 -3.66 14.28 4.80
CA MET A 146 -4.36 14.09 3.52
C MET A 146 -3.76 14.96 2.41
N ALA A 147 -3.50 16.24 2.71
CA ALA A 147 -2.89 17.17 1.76
C ALA A 147 -1.47 16.73 1.39
N ALA A 148 -0.65 16.38 2.39
CA ALA A 148 0.71 15.91 2.18
C ALA A 148 0.75 14.60 1.37
N SER A 149 -0.09 13.62 1.71
CA SER A 149 -0.20 12.36 0.96
C SER A 149 -0.61 12.61 -0.49
N SER A 150 -1.55 13.53 -0.73
CA SER A 150 -1.98 13.96 -2.06
C SER A 150 -0.84 14.55 -2.88
N LEU A 151 -0.09 15.49 -2.27
CA LEU A 151 1.05 16.15 -2.89
C LEU A 151 2.19 15.19 -3.22
N VAL A 152 2.50 14.22 -2.35
CA VAL A 152 3.57 13.24 -2.59
C VAL A 152 3.30 12.43 -3.86
N SER A 153 2.08 11.90 -4.03
CA SER A 153 1.79 11.11 -5.24
C SER A 153 1.61 11.98 -6.48
N TYR A 154 1.09 13.21 -6.34
CA TYR A 154 1.03 14.15 -7.46
C TYR A 154 2.42 14.53 -7.96
N ALA A 155 3.34 14.85 -7.04
CA ALA A 155 4.72 15.20 -7.37
C ALA A 155 5.42 14.04 -8.10
N ARG A 156 5.23 12.80 -7.66
CA ARG A 156 5.76 11.61 -8.36
C ARG A 156 5.14 11.43 -9.74
N ALA A 157 3.80 11.47 -9.84
CA ALA A 157 3.11 11.33 -11.12
C ALA A 157 3.55 12.40 -12.13
N LYS A 158 3.75 13.65 -11.68
CA LYS A 158 4.28 14.73 -12.51
C LYS A 158 5.75 14.54 -12.88
N ALA A 159 6.58 14.11 -11.93
CA ALA A 159 7.99 13.83 -12.22
C ALA A 159 8.13 12.73 -13.28
N ASP A 160 7.31 11.68 -13.23
CA ASP A 160 7.29 10.62 -14.24
C ASP A 160 6.92 11.15 -15.63
N VAL A 161 5.96 12.07 -15.73
CA VAL A 161 5.59 12.73 -17.01
C VAL A 161 6.76 13.50 -17.60
N TYR A 162 7.52 14.23 -16.78
CA TYR A 162 8.69 14.99 -17.22
C TYR A 162 10.00 14.18 -17.23
N ARG A 163 9.93 12.87 -16.92
CA ARG A 163 11.10 11.96 -16.82
C ARG A 163 12.17 12.47 -15.85
N ILE A 164 11.75 13.11 -14.76
CA ILE A 164 12.63 13.59 -13.70
C ILE A 164 12.78 12.47 -12.67
N SER A 165 14.01 12.02 -12.43
CA SER A 165 14.31 11.05 -11.37
C SER A 165 14.26 11.73 -10.01
N LEU A 166 13.27 11.36 -9.19
CA LEU A 166 13.20 11.79 -7.79
C LEU A 166 14.04 10.84 -6.91
N PRO A 167 14.81 11.37 -5.94
CA PRO A 167 15.49 10.53 -4.96
C PRO A 167 14.47 9.78 -4.10
N ASN A 168 14.94 8.72 -3.42
CA ASN A 168 14.13 7.98 -2.46
C ASN A 168 13.77 8.90 -1.28
N GLY A 169 12.59 9.51 -1.34
CA GLY A 169 12.06 10.35 -0.26
C GLY A 169 11.78 9.54 1.02
N LEU A 170 11.45 10.25 2.09
CA LEU A 170 11.17 9.65 3.42
C LEU A 170 10.04 8.62 3.36
N MET A 171 8.99 8.91 2.58
CA MET A 171 7.79 8.09 2.49
C MET A 171 7.51 7.67 1.05
N ARG A 172 7.11 6.41 0.90
CA ARG A 172 6.55 5.81 -0.30
C ARG A 172 5.17 5.28 0.07
N ARG A 173 4.27 5.29 -0.89
CA ARG A 173 3.08 4.45 -0.85
C ARG A 173 3.52 3.01 -1.11
#